data_AF-A0A847YBE6-F1
#
_entry.id   AF-A0A847YBE6-F1
#
_cell.length_a   1.000
_cell.length_b   1.000
_cell.length_c   1.000
_cell.angle_alpha   90.00
_cell.angle_beta   90.00
_cell.angle_gamma   90.00
#
_symmetry.space_group_name_H-M   'P 1'
#
loop_
_entity.id
_entity.type
_entity.pdbx_description
1 polymer ?
#
loop_
_entity_poly.entity_id
_entity_poly.type
_entity_poly.pdbx_seq_one_letter_code
_entity_poly.pdbx_strand_id
1 'polypeptide(L)' 'GKASREEILQLLRRRPCSIDDIVGGLGIHRNEVLKSIEHLSTEGLVKESRVSGKCYYQAVESQS' A
#
# COMPACT_ATOMS: atom_id res chain seq x y z
N GLY A 1 -5.27 10.96 -7.83
CA GLY A 1 -4.24 11.99 -8.13
C GLY A 1 -2.87 11.49 -7.67
N LYS A 2 -1.74 11.95 -8.25
CA LYS A 2 -0.38 11.44 -7.95
C LYS A 2 -0.05 11.37 -6.45
N ALA A 3 -0.50 12.36 -5.67
CA ALA A 3 -0.26 12.45 -4.23
C ALA A 3 -0.67 11.18 -3.45
N SER A 4 -1.77 10.53 -3.82
CA SER A 4 -2.27 9.34 -3.10
C SER A 4 -1.32 8.15 -3.22
N ARG A 5 -0.64 7.97 -4.36
CA ARG A 5 0.23 6.80 -4.60
C ARG A 5 1.52 6.89 -3.78
N GLU A 6 2.15 8.05 -3.78
CA GLU A 6 3.42 8.29 -3.07
C GLU A 6 3.23 8.24 -1.55
N GLU A 7 2.14 8.83 -1.04
CA GLU A 7 1.76 8.77 0.37
C GLU A 7 1.52 7.32 0.83
N ILE A 8 0.78 6.54 0.04
CA ILE A 8 0.56 5.11 0.31
C ILE A 8 1.90 4.37 0.35
N LEU A 9 2.77 4.59 -0.64
CA LEU A 9 4.06 3.92 -0.69
C LEU A 9 4.94 4.30 0.51
N GLN A 10 5.00 5.58 0.91
CA GLN A 10 5.73 6.02 2.09
C GLN A 10 5.20 5.36 3.37
N LEU A 11 3.87 5.28 3.53
CA LEU A 11 3.24 4.63 4.67
C LEU A 11 3.65 3.14 4.74
N LEU A 12 3.60 2.45 3.59
CA LEU A 12 3.98 1.05 3.46
C LEU A 12 5.49 0.77 3.63
N ARG A 13 6.36 1.77 3.41
CA ARG A 13 7.80 1.68 3.72
C ARG A 13 8.07 1.74 5.21
N ARG A 14 7.28 2.52 5.96
CA ARG A 14 7.44 2.65 7.41
C ARG A 14 6.92 1.44 8.18
N ARG A 15 5.82 0.84 7.71
CA ARG A 15 5.22 -0.36 8.31
C ARG A 15 4.28 -1.07 7.32
N PRO A 16 4.13 -2.40 7.40
CA PRO A 16 3.10 -3.09 6.64
C PRO A 16 1.70 -2.69 7.13
N CYS A 17 0.83 -2.29 6.21
CA CYS A 17 -0.55 -1.86 6.51
C CYS A 17 -1.57 -2.57 5.63
N SER A 18 -2.78 -2.77 6.16
CA SER A 18 -3.91 -3.27 5.37
C SER A 18 -4.59 -2.14 4.59
N ILE A 19 -5.43 -2.47 3.60
CA ILE A 19 -6.23 -1.47 2.87
C ILE A 19 -7.03 -0.59 3.84
N ASP A 20 -7.59 -1.20 4.89
CA ASP A 20 -8.40 -0.50 5.87
C ASP A 20 -7.57 0.50 6.70
N ASP A 21 -6.36 0.09 7.12
CA ASP A 21 -5.41 0.97 7.80
C ASP A 21 -5.00 2.16 6.92
N ILE A 22 -4.83 1.94 5.62
CA ILE A 22 -4.46 3.00 4.67
C ILE A 22 -5.61 4.00 4.49
N VAL A 23 -6.84 3.49 4.31
CA VAL A 23 -8.05 4.31 4.20
C VAL A 23 -8.24 5.16 5.45
N GLY A 24 -8.12 4.56 6.64
CA GLY A 24 -8.25 5.27 7.91
C GLY A 24 -7.10 6.23 8.21
N GLY A 25 -5.87 5.86 7.85
CA GLY A 25 -4.66 6.64 8.14
C GLY A 25 -4.46 7.84 7.23
N LEU A 26 -4.86 7.73 5.96
CA LEU A 26 -4.69 8.80 4.95
C LEU A 26 -6.01 9.51 4.62
N GLY A 27 -7.15 9.00 5.07
CA GLY A 27 -8.48 9.55 4.72
C GLY A 27 -8.82 9.41 3.23
N ILE A 28 -8.17 8.49 2.51
CA ILE A 28 -8.37 8.25 1.08
C ILE A 28 -9.50 7.24 0.89
N HIS A 29 -10.35 7.45 -0.13
CA HIS A 29 -11.38 6.49 -0.49
C HIS A 29 -10.80 5.10 -0.82
N ARG A 30 -11.45 4.04 -0.34
CA ARG A 30 -11.05 2.64 -0.55
C ARG A 30 -10.74 2.29 -2.01
N ASN A 31 -11.53 2.78 -2.96
CA ASN A 31 -11.32 2.48 -4.38
C ASN A 31 -10.02 3.11 -4.93
N GLU A 32 -9.68 4.32 -4.50
CA GLU A 32 -8.43 4.98 -4.89
C GLU A 32 -7.21 4.26 -4.27
N VAL A 33 -7.35 3.79 -3.03
CA VAL A 33 -6.32 2.97 -2.38
C VAL A 33 -6.12 1.66 -3.14
N LEU A 34 -7.20 0.93 -3.45
CA LEU A 34 -7.14 -0.32 -4.20
C LEU A 34 -6.46 -0.14 -5.56
N LYS A 35 -6.86 0.89 -6.32
CA LYS A 35 -6.25 1.21 -7.62
C LYS A 35 -4.75 1.53 -7.50
N SER A 36 -4.38 2.28 -6.47
CA SER A 36 -2.98 2.64 -6.22
C SER A 36 -2.14 1.42 -5.84
N ILE A 37 -2.66 0.55 -4.97
CA ILE A 37 -2.01 -0.70 -4.55
C ILE A 37 -1.87 -1.66 -5.73
N GLU A 38 -2.90 -1.82 -6.55
CA GLU A 38 -2.88 -2.66 -7.75
C GLU A 38 -1.79 -2.19 -8.73
N HIS A 39 -1.73 -0.89 -9.02
CA HIS A 39 -0.66 -0.32 -9.85
C HIS A 39 0.73 -0.53 -9.24
N LEU A 40 0.92 -0.19 -7.96
CA LEU A 40 2.20 -0.37 -7.25
C LEU A 40 2.63 -1.85 -7.23
N SER A 41 1.69 -2.77 -7.08
CA SER A 41 1.95 -4.21 -7.07
C SER A 41 2.33 -4.70 -8.46
N THR A 42 1.67 -4.19 -9.49
CA THR A 42 2.00 -4.47 -10.90
C THR A 42 3.39 -3.94 -11.26
N GLU A 43 3.78 -2.79 -10.70
CA GLU A 43 5.11 -2.20 -10.84
C GLU A 43 6.18 -2.89 -9.96
N GLY A 44 5.80 -3.86 -9.11
CA GLY A 44 6.72 -4.57 -8.22
C GLY A 44 7.23 -3.73 -7.04
N LEU A 45 6.61 -2.58 -6.76
CA LEU A 45 7.01 -1.66 -5.71
C LEU A 45 6.40 -2.00 -4.33
N VAL A 46 5.34 -2.80 -4.32
CA VAL A 46 4.73 -3.34 -3.09
C VAL A 46 4.51 -4.84 -3.22
N LYS A 47 4.58 -5.53 -2.09
CA LYS A 47 4.25 -6.95 -1.95
C LYS A 47 3.04 -7.11 -1.04
N GLU A 48 2.17 -8.06 -1.41
CA GLU A 48 1.13 -8.55 -0.52
C GLU A 48 1.70 -9.63 0.41
N SER A 49 1.32 -9.59 1.68
CA SER A 49 1.59 -10.63 2.66
C SER A 49 0.33 -10.93 3.46
N ARG A 50 -0.01 -12.22 3.58
CA ARG A 50 -1.12 -12.65 4.45
C ARG A 50 -0.60 -12.99 5.83
N VAL A 51 -1.08 -12.26 6.83
CA VAL A 51 -0.72 -12.48 8.24
C VAL A 51 -2.02 -12.75 9.01
N SER A 52 -2.11 -13.92 9.65
CA SER A 52 -3.28 -14.34 10.44
C SER A 52 -4.63 -14.16 9.71
N GLY A 53 -4.69 -14.50 8.42
CA GLY A 53 -5.90 -14.41 7.60
C GLY A 53 -6.26 -13.02 7.08
N LYS A 54 -5.43 -12.00 7.37
CA LYS A 54 -5.59 -10.64 6.85
C LYS A 54 -4.51 -10.33 5.80
N CYS A 55 -4.89 -9.63 4.73
CA CYS A 55 -3.96 -9.13 3.74
C CYS A 55 -3.33 -7.81 4.22
N TYR A 56 -2.00 -7.80 4.25
CA TYR A 56 -1.17 -6.63 4.49
C TYR A 56 -0.33 -6.35 3.26
N TYR A 57 -0.10 -5.07 3.00
CA TYR A 57 0.80 -4.63 1.94
C TYR A 57 2.04 -4.07 2.59
N GLN A 58 3.19 -4.22 1.91
CA GLN A 58 4.45 -3.64 2.34
C GLN A 58 5.19 -3.16 1.11
N ALA A 59 5.90 -2.04 1.22
CA ALA A 59 6.79 -1.60 0.16
C ALA A 59 7.96 -2.58 0.01
N VAL A 60 8.30 -2.88 -1.25
CA VAL A 60 9.52 -3.59 -1.60
C VAL A 60 10.58 -2.51 -1.72
N GLU A 61 11.52 -2.47 -0.78
CA GLU A 61 12.72 -1.69 -0.98
C GLU A 61 13.55 -2.44 -2.01
N SER A 62 13.69 -1.86 -3.21
CA SER A 62 14.73 -2.26 -4.14
C SER A 62 16.08 -1.95 -3.48
N GLN A 63 16.55 -2.84 -2.60
CA GLN A 63 17.94 -2.85 -2.19
C GLN A 63 18.74 -3.17 -3.46
N SER A 64 19.44 -2.15 -3.96
CA SER A 64 20.56 -2.33 -4.88
C SER A 64 21.80 -2.73 -4.09
#